data_AF-A0A820L1V1-F1
#
_entry.id   AF-A0A820L1V1-F1
#
_cell.length_a   1.000
_cell.length_b   1.000
_cell.length_c   1.000
_cell.angle_alpha   90.00
_cell.angle_beta   90.00
_cell.angle_gamma   90.00
#
_symmetry.space_group_name_H-M   'P 1'
#
loop_
_entity.id
_entity.type
_entity.pdbx_description
1 polymer ?
#
loop_
_entity_poly.entity_id
_entity_poly.type
_entity_poly.pdbx_seq_one_letter_code
_entity_poly.pdbx_strand_id
1 'polypeptide(L)'
;TGSFHSRLPVSSVGSCHNLLFSYNGQYLIGLFYEITSNLNPYAIKIWSTNDYTIHKNLHPIKCSIALTSQHSSVLYMAGKQKYGRGISLGLLDIDTCNLIRELKSDPDTSIGDEIRRIILTKNEIYALIVCTEHTSTYTCFVIYKLDTSTNLNNEQTSLISHTMN
;
A
#
# COMPACT_ATOMS: atom_id res chain seq x y z
N THR A 1 -3.24 31.64 6.70
CA THR A 1 -3.48 31.99 5.29
C THR A 1 -3.18 30.76 4.47
N GLY A 2 -4.14 30.24 3.69
CA GLY A 2 -3.90 29.06 2.84
C GLY A 2 -3.34 29.48 1.48
N SER A 3 -2.21 28.92 1.08
CA SER A 3 -1.71 28.99 -0.29
C SER A 3 -2.43 27.94 -1.14
N PHE A 4 -3.04 28.36 -2.24
CA PHE A 4 -3.69 27.46 -3.19
C PHE A 4 -2.72 27.13 -4.33
N HIS A 5 -2.32 25.86 -4.42
CA HIS A 5 -1.60 25.34 -5.59
C HIS A 5 -2.55 24.51 -6.45
N SER A 6 -2.78 24.96 -7.67
CA SER A 6 -3.78 24.39 -8.58
C SER A 6 -3.26 23.25 -9.45
N ARG A 7 -1.94 23.03 -9.50
CA ARG A 7 -1.30 22.07 -10.39
C ARG A 7 -0.12 21.40 -9.70
N LEU A 8 -0.20 20.07 -9.61
CA LEU A 8 0.91 19.22 -9.24
C LEU A 8 1.49 18.61 -10.52
N PRO A 9 2.82 18.57 -10.68
CA PRO A 9 3.42 17.92 -11.83
C PRO A 9 3.09 16.43 -11.80
N VAL A 10 2.60 15.91 -12.93
CA VAL A 10 2.40 14.48 -13.17
C VAL A 10 3.27 14.08 -14.36
N SER A 11 4.14 13.09 -14.15
CA SER A 11 5.09 12.55 -15.15
C SER A 11 4.44 11.74 -16.29
N SER A 12 3.12 11.52 -16.23
CA SER A 12 2.37 10.63 -17.11
C SER A 12 0.87 10.94 -17.01
N VAL A 13 0.14 10.70 -18.10
CA VAL A 13 -1.31 10.89 -18.18
C VAL A 13 -1.97 9.68 -17.52
N GLY A 14 -2.73 9.93 -16.45
CA GLY A 14 -3.44 8.88 -15.72
C GLY A 14 -4.51 9.46 -14.81
N SER A 15 -5.52 8.66 -14.50
CA SER A 15 -6.61 9.07 -13.61
C SER A 15 -6.20 8.86 -12.17
N CYS A 16 -6.24 9.92 -11.35
CA CYS A 16 -6.02 9.80 -9.92
C CYS A 16 -7.25 9.16 -9.26
N HIS A 17 -7.06 7.99 -8.64
CA HIS A 17 -8.14 7.23 -8.00
C HIS A 17 -8.24 7.52 -6.50
N ASN A 18 -7.13 7.89 -5.87
CA ASN A 18 -7.07 8.15 -4.45
C ASN A 18 -6.02 9.22 -4.15
N LEU A 19 -6.32 10.15 -3.25
CA LEU A 19 -5.43 11.20 -2.75
C LEU A 19 -5.44 11.17 -1.23
N LEU A 20 -4.26 11.07 -0.64
CA LEU A 20 -4.06 10.88 0.80
C LEU A 20 -2.98 11.84 1.28
N PHE A 21 -3.14 12.38 2.49
CA PHE A 21 -2.03 13.02 3.18
C PHE A 21 -1.28 12.00 4.04
N SER A 22 0.04 12.16 4.16
CA SER A 22 0.80 11.49 5.22
C SER A 22 0.29 11.93 6.60
N TYR A 23 0.55 11.11 7.63
CA TYR A 23 0.05 11.36 8.99
C TYR A 23 0.42 12.75 9.55
N ASN A 24 1.60 13.26 9.16
CA ASN A 24 2.12 14.57 9.54
C ASN A 24 1.81 15.68 8.52
N GLY A 25 1.12 15.37 7.43
CA GLY A 25 0.79 16.31 6.35
C GLY A 25 1.97 16.76 5.48
N GLN A 26 3.17 16.19 5.67
CA GLN A 26 4.38 16.53 4.90
C GLN A 26 4.29 16.09 3.44
N TYR A 27 3.53 15.03 3.15
CA TYR A 27 3.36 14.53 1.80
C TYR A 27 1.90 14.44 1.41
N LEU A 28 1.65 14.74 0.13
CA LEU A 28 0.45 14.37 -0.58
C LEU A 28 0.78 13.17 -1.45
N ILE A 29 0.00 12.11 -1.33
CA ILE A 29 0.22 10.81 -1.96
C ILE A 29 -0.97 10.55 -2.87
N GLY A 30 -0.72 10.30 -4.14
CA GLY A 30 -1.74 9.95 -5.10
C GLY A 30 -1.52 8.58 -5.71
N LEU A 31 -2.60 7.79 -5.77
CA LEU A 31 -2.66 6.54 -6.50
C LEU A 31 -3.25 6.82 -7.89
N PHE A 32 -2.45 6.59 -8.93
CA PHE A 32 -2.81 6.83 -10.31
C PHE A 32 -3.03 5.53 -11.05
N TYR A 33 -4.04 5.53 -11.91
CA TYR A 33 -4.17 4.54 -12.96
C TYR A 33 -3.53 5.10 -14.23
N GLU A 34 -2.42 4.52 -14.64
CA GLU A 34 -1.62 4.88 -15.81
C GLU A 34 -1.62 3.70 -16.78
N ILE A 35 -2.12 3.93 -17.99
CA ILE A 35 -2.14 2.94 -19.07
C ILE A 35 -0.74 2.94 -19.71
N THR A 36 0.25 2.38 -19.01
CA THR A 36 1.63 2.36 -19.50
C THR A 36 2.05 0.99 -20.03
N SER A 37 1.39 -0.10 -19.61
CA SER A 37 1.58 -1.46 -20.16
C SER A 37 0.52 -2.45 -19.64
N ASN A 38 0.31 -3.54 -20.39
CA ASN A 38 -0.71 -4.58 -20.16
C ASN A 38 -0.61 -5.36 -18.83
N LEU A 39 0.30 -5.02 -17.92
CA LEU A 39 0.64 -5.88 -16.79
C LEU A 39 0.28 -5.35 -15.41
N ASN A 40 0.34 -4.04 -15.12
CA ASN A 40 -0.24 -3.41 -13.91
C ASN A 40 -0.39 -1.90 -14.14
N PRO A 41 -1.59 -1.34 -14.02
CA PRO A 41 -1.83 0.03 -14.42
C PRO A 41 -1.66 1.03 -13.28
N TYR A 42 -1.11 0.68 -12.12
CA TYR A 42 -1.08 1.60 -10.97
C TYR A 42 0.31 2.17 -10.68
N ALA A 43 0.34 3.47 -10.39
CA ALA A 43 1.51 4.22 -9.93
C ALA A 43 1.19 4.94 -8.62
N ILE A 44 2.18 5.10 -7.75
CA ILE A 44 2.08 5.97 -6.57
C ILE A 44 3.00 7.16 -6.78
N LYS A 45 2.43 8.36 -6.71
CA LYS A 45 3.16 9.62 -6.75
C LYS A 45 3.08 10.28 -5.39
N ILE A 46 4.22 10.73 -4.90
CA ILE A 46 4.38 11.36 -3.60
C ILE A 46 4.94 12.75 -3.86
N TRP A 47 4.21 13.77 -3.44
CA TRP A 47 4.62 15.17 -3.50
C TRP A 47 4.90 15.68 -2.10
N SER A 48 5.95 16.47 -1.96
CA SER A 48 6.15 17.30 -0.77
C SER A 48 5.08 18.40 -0.72
N THR A 49 4.46 18.62 0.43
CA THR A 49 3.46 19.69 0.61
C THR A 49 4.08 21.05 0.87
N ASN A 50 5.39 21.10 1.12
CA ASN A 50 6.13 22.34 1.39
C ASN A 50 6.42 23.12 0.11
N ASP A 51 6.88 22.42 -0.93
CA ASP A 51 7.36 23.00 -2.20
C ASP A 51 6.62 22.44 -3.42
N TYR A 52 5.69 21.50 -3.22
CA TYR A 52 4.86 20.88 -4.25
C TYR A 52 5.64 20.13 -5.34
N THR A 53 6.89 19.76 -5.04
CA THR A 53 7.73 18.96 -5.94
C THR A 53 7.45 17.47 -5.77
N ILE A 54 7.69 16.69 -6.83
CA ILE A 54 7.61 15.22 -6.74
C ILE A 54 8.77 14.75 -5.86
N HIS A 55 8.43 14.22 -4.69
CA HIS A 55 9.35 13.48 -3.85
C HIS A 55 9.67 12.12 -4.46
N LYS A 56 8.63 11.36 -4.86
CA LYS A 56 8.80 10.09 -5.56
C LYS A 56 7.69 9.75 -6.55
N ASN A 57 8.08 8.95 -7.54
CA ASN A 57 7.17 8.29 -8.47
C ASN A 57 7.51 6.78 -8.46
N LEU A 58 6.61 5.97 -7.93
CA LEU A 58 6.77 4.53 -7.80
C LEU A 58 5.86 3.84 -8.81
N HIS A 59 6.48 3.19 -9.80
CA HIS A 59 5.78 2.50 -10.87
C HIS A 59 6.66 1.35 -11.41
N PRO A 60 6.07 0.18 -11.75
CA PRO A 60 4.68 -0.21 -11.56
C PRO A 60 4.41 -0.74 -10.14
N ILE A 61 3.22 -0.48 -9.59
CA ILE A 61 2.76 -1.08 -8.33
C ILE A 61 1.50 -1.91 -8.57
N LYS A 62 1.44 -3.09 -7.96
CA LYS A 62 0.26 -3.96 -7.95
C LYS A 62 -0.67 -3.64 -6.78
N CYS A 63 -1.20 -2.42 -6.70
CA CYS A 63 -2.17 -2.06 -5.68
C CYS A 63 -3.40 -1.41 -6.31
N SER A 64 -4.58 -1.78 -5.80
CA SER A 64 -5.87 -1.23 -6.24
C SER A 64 -6.33 -0.10 -5.33
N ILE A 65 -5.87 -0.09 -4.08
CA ILE A 65 -6.19 0.92 -3.09
C ILE A 65 -5.02 1.14 -2.13
N ALA A 66 -4.95 2.33 -1.56
CA ALA A 66 -4.00 2.68 -0.53
C ALA A 66 -4.68 3.43 0.62
N LEU A 67 -4.05 3.41 1.79
CA LEU A 67 -4.44 4.16 2.98
C LEU A 67 -3.18 4.53 3.76
N THR A 68 -3.10 5.78 4.24
CA THR A 68 -1.98 6.22 5.09
C THR A 68 -2.24 5.85 6.55
N SER A 69 -1.17 5.52 7.27
CA SER A 69 -1.18 5.41 8.72
C SER A 69 -1.58 6.74 9.35
N GLN A 70 -2.21 6.68 10.51
CA GLN A 70 -2.54 7.81 11.37
C GLN A 70 -1.42 8.14 12.36
N HIS A 71 -0.47 7.21 12.56
CA HIS A 71 0.54 7.30 13.62
C HIS A 71 1.98 7.28 13.11
N SER A 72 2.20 6.90 11.85
CA SER A 72 3.54 6.65 11.31
C SER A 72 3.66 7.00 9.83
N SER A 73 4.88 7.04 9.32
CA SER A 73 5.19 7.29 7.91
C SER A 73 4.98 6.02 7.05
N VAL A 74 3.85 5.33 7.25
CA VAL A 74 3.53 4.08 6.54
C VAL A 74 2.33 4.29 5.61
N LEU A 75 2.48 3.80 4.38
CA LEU A 75 1.41 3.67 3.40
C LEU A 75 1.04 2.19 3.26
N TYR A 76 -0.19 1.87 3.63
CA TYR A 76 -0.78 0.55 3.44
C TYR A 76 -1.35 0.46 2.02
N MET A 77 -0.95 -0.56 1.27
CA MET A 77 -1.33 -0.76 -0.12
C MET A 77 -1.92 -2.16 -0.29
N ALA A 78 -3.16 -2.26 -0.75
CA ALA A 78 -3.81 -3.54 -0.96
C ALA A 78 -4.00 -3.84 -2.44
N GLY A 79 -3.76 -5.08 -2.83
CA GLY A 79 -3.86 -5.56 -4.21
C GLY A 79 -4.13 -7.06 -4.28
N LYS A 80 -4.52 -7.55 -5.45
CA LYS A 80 -4.57 -8.99 -5.71
C LYS A 80 -3.14 -9.55 -5.71
N GLN A 81 -2.98 -10.76 -5.19
CA GLN A 81 -1.68 -11.43 -5.24
C GLN A 81 -1.26 -11.69 -6.69
N LYS A 82 0.05 -11.60 -6.97
CA LYS A 82 0.59 -11.87 -8.32
C LYS A 82 0.36 -13.33 -8.74
N TYR A 83 0.46 -14.25 -7.79
CA TYR A 83 0.28 -15.68 -7.99
C TYR A 83 -0.75 -16.16 -6.98
N GLY A 84 -1.96 -16.47 -7.43
CA GLY A 84 -3.07 -16.88 -6.57
C GLY A 84 -4.27 -15.92 -6.62
N ARG A 85 -5.32 -16.28 -5.88
CA ARG A 85 -6.60 -15.55 -5.81
C ARG A 85 -6.77 -14.73 -4.54
N GLY A 86 -5.79 -14.84 -3.64
CA GLY A 86 -5.76 -14.11 -2.39
C GLY A 86 -5.48 -12.61 -2.55
N ILE A 87 -5.50 -11.91 -1.42
CA ILE A 87 -5.18 -10.50 -1.28
C ILE A 87 -3.75 -10.35 -0.74
N SER A 88 -3.03 -9.32 -1.16
CA SER A 88 -1.77 -8.88 -0.57
C SER A 88 -1.95 -7.49 0.06
N LEU A 89 -1.30 -7.26 1.19
CA LEU A 89 -1.19 -5.98 1.89
C LEU A 89 0.30 -5.63 2.03
N GLY A 90 0.75 -4.66 1.25
CA GLY A 90 2.09 -4.08 1.35
C GLY A 90 2.12 -2.90 2.32
N LEU A 91 3.16 -2.82 3.15
CA LEU A 91 3.45 -1.71 4.05
C LEU A 91 4.68 -0.99 3.50
N LEU A 92 4.50 0.21 2.97
CA LEU A 92 5.57 1.03 2.40
C LEU A 92 5.94 2.14 3.37
N ASP A 93 7.23 2.32 3.63
CA ASP A 93 7.77 3.52 4.28
C ASP A 93 7.70 4.69 3.30
N ILE A 94 7.00 5.76 3.65
CA ILE A 94 6.79 6.93 2.78
C ILE A 94 8.08 7.73 2.60
N ASP A 95 8.90 7.84 3.66
CA ASP A 95 10.12 8.66 3.65
C ASP A 95 11.25 7.98 2.88
N THR A 96 11.39 6.67 3.06
CA THR A 96 12.43 5.90 2.36
C THR A 96 11.94 5.29 1.04
N CYS A 97 10.63 5.29 0.80
CA CYS A 97 9.98 4.65 -0.34
C CYS A 97 10.31 3.15 -0.48
N ASN A 98 10.62 2.49 0.64
CA ASN A 98 10.93 1.06 0.69
C ASN A 98 9.75 0.25 1.23
N LEU A 99 9.55 -0.95 0.69
CA LEU A 99 8.56 -1.88 1.21
C LEU A 99 9.10 -2.49 2.52
N ILE A 100 8.49 -2.14 3.63
CA ILE A 100 8.84 -2.65 4.98
C ILE A 100 8.44 -4.12 5.08
N ARG A 101 7.21 -4.43 4.66
CA ARG A 101 6.62 -5.77 4.80
C ARG A 101 5.54 -5.99 3.75
N GLU A 102 5.34 -7.26 3.38
CA GLU A 102 4.18 -7.70 2.61
C GLU A 102 3.47 -8.83 3.38
N LEU A 103 2.16 -8.69 3.58
CA LEU A 103 1.31 -9.72 4.17
C LEU A 103 0.41 -10.30 3.10
N LYS A 104 0.25 -11.62 3.09
CA LYS A 104 -0.53 -12.34 2.08
C LYS A 104 -1.58 -13.22 2.76
N SER A 105 -2.80 -13.19 2.25
CA SER A 105 -3.79 -14.20 2.59
C SER A 105 -3.42 -15.54 1.94
N ASP A 106 -4.16 -16.58 2.28
CA ASP A 106 -4.11 -17.85 1.55
C ASP A 106 -4.32 -17.60 0.03
N PRO A 107 -3.39 -18.05 -0.84
CA PRO A 107 -3.50 -17.88 -2.29
C PRO A 107 -4.57 -18.77 -2.93
N ASP A 108 -4.97 -19.86 -2.29
CA ASP A 108 -5.95 -20.81 -2.82
C ASP A 108 -7.38 -20.37 -2.52
N THR A 109 -7.57 -19.52 -1.51
CA THR A 109 -8.85 -18.92 -1.17
C THR A 109 -9.13 -17.70 -2.06
N SER A 110 -10.21 -17.76 -2.84
CA SER A 110 -10.68 -16.62 -3.65
C SER A 110 -11.45 -15.63 -2.78
N ILE A 111 -11.00 -14.37 -2.72
CA ILE A 111 -11.59 -13.36 -1.83
C ILE A 111 -12.02 -12.13 -2.63
N GLY A 112 -13.32 -12.10 -2.97
CA GLY A 112 -13.93 -11.08 -3.83
C GLY A 112 -13.24 -10.95 -5.19
N ASP A 113 -13.73 -10.04 -6.03
CA ASP A 113 -13.05 -9.68 -7.29
C ASP A 113 -12.42 -8.30 -7.17
N GLU A 114 -13.13 -7.38 -6.52
CA GLU A 114 -12.76 -5.99 -6.41
C GLU A 114 -12.45 -5.60 -4.96
N ILE A 115 -11.27 -5.01 -4.75
CA ILE A 115 -10.86 -4.48 -3.44
C ILE A 115 -11.46 -3.08 -3.29
N ARG A 116 -12.29 -2.88 -2.26
CA ARG A 116 -13.05 -1.64 -2.05
C ARG A 116 -12.42 -0.69 -1.05
N ARG A 117 -11.87 -1.23 0.05
CA ARG A 117 -11.40 -0.39 1.17
C ARG A 117 -10.35 -1.11 2.02
N ILE A 118 -9.41 -0.32 2.56
CA ILE A 118 -8.57 -0.67 3.70
C ILE A 118 -9.17 0.03 4.93
N ILE A 119 -9.36 -0.70 6.02
CA ILE A 119 -9.77 -0.14 7.31
C ILE A 119 -8.74 -0.57 8.35
N LEU A 120 -8.16 0.38 9.06
CA LEU A 120 -7.25 0.12 10.17
C LEU A 120 -8.00 0.26 11.49
N THR A 121 -7.64 -0.56 12.47
CA THR A 121 -8.06 -0.29 13.85
C THR A 121 -7.40 1.01 14.34
N LYS A 122 -8.00 1.66 15.34
CA LYS A 122 -7.49 2.94 15.88
C LYS A 122 -6.01 2.88 16.29
N ASN A 123 -5.55 1.74 16.79
CA ASN A 123 -4.17 1.47 17.19
C ASN A 123 -3.32 0.77 16.10
N GLU A 124 -3.89 0.58 14.91
CA GLU A 124 -3.25 -0.06 13.75
C GLU A 124 -2.64 -1.44 14.04
N ILE A 125 -3.23 -2.20 14.96
CA ILE A 125 -2.86 -3.61 15.20
C ILE A 125 -3.51 -4.52 14.18
N TYR A 126 -4.61 -4.11 13.56
CA TYR A 126 -5.26 -4.89 12.51
C TYR A 126 -5.60 -4.03 11.29
N ALA A 127 -5.49 -4.64 10.12
CA ALA A 127 -6.00 -4.12 8.85
C ALA A 127 -7.08 -5.04 8.31
N LEU A 128 -8.28 -4.50 8.08
CA LEU A 128 -9.37 -5.15 7.38
C LEU A 128 -9.36 -4.69 5.92
N ILE A 129 -9.25 -5.64 4.99
CA ILE A 129 -9.39 -5.39 3.56
C ILE A 129 -10.77 -5.84 3.12
N VAL A 130 -11.60 -4.90 2.71
CA VAL A 130 -12.97 -5.14 2.27
C VAL A 130 -12.98 -5.36 0.76
N CYS A 131 -13.60 -6.45 0.33
CA CYS A 131 -13.73 -6.85 -1.07
C CYS A 131 -15.20 -7.11 -1.43
N THR A 132 -15.53 -6.98 -2.71
CA THR A 132 -16.83 -7.36 -3.27
C THR A 132 -16.63 -8.25 -4.49
N GLU A 133 -17.54 -9.18 -4.74
CA GLU A 133 -17.60 -9.90 -6.01
C GLU A 133 -18.31 -9.04 -7.06
N HIS A 134 -17.95 -9.19 -8.34
CA HIS A 134 -18.53 -8.38 -9.42
C HIS A 134 -20.04 -8.53 -9.57
N THR A 135 -20.59 -9.68 -9.15
CA THR A 135 -21.98 -10.06 -9.41
C THR A 135 -22.83 -10.23 -8.15
N SER A 136 -22.35 -9.91 -6.93
CA SER A 136 -23.03 -10.32 -5.71
C SER A 136 -23.29 -9.23 -4.65
N THR A 137 -24.29 -9.54 -3.82
CA THR A 137 -24.82 -8.84 -2.65
C THR A 137 -24.00 -9.08 -1.37
N TYR A 138 -22.88 -9.80 -1.46
CA TYR A 138 -22.06 -10.19 -0.31
C TYR A 138 -20.78 -9.37 -0.21
N THR A 139 -20.38 -9.08 1.02
CA THR A 139 -19.10 -8.44 1.33
C THR A 139 -18.12 -9.50 1.83
N CYS A 140 -16.99 -9.65 1.15
CA CYS A 140 -15.88 -10.48 1.61
C CYS A 140 -14.85 -9.61 2.31
N PHE A 141 -14.07 -10.19 3.23
CA PHE A 141 -12.99 -9.44 3.86
C PHE A 141 -11.82 -10.32 4.28
N VAL A 142 -10.66 -9.69 4.41
CA VAL A 142 -9.45 -10.27 5.01
C VAL A 142 -9.04 -9.42 6.19
N ILE A 143 -8.69 -10.04 7.31
CA ILE A 143 -8.10 -9.35 8.46
C ILE A 143 -6.64 -9.77 8.57
N TYR A 144 -5.76 -8.78 8.51
CA TYR A 144 -4.34 -8.94 8.81
C TYR A 144 -4.06 -8.42 10.21
N LYS A 145 -3.30 -9.19 10.99
CA LYS A 145 -2.65 -8.69 12.18
C LYS A 145 -1.36 -7.97 11.76
N LEU A 146 -1.24 -6.72 12.16
CA LEU A 146 -0.09 -5.86 11.94
C LEU A 146 0.74 -5.91 13.23
N ASP A 147 1.87 -6.59 13.18
CA ASP A 147 2.79 -6.59 14.33
C ASP A 147 3.45 -5.21 14.41
N THR A 148 3.12 -4.44 15.45
CA THR A 148 3.68 -3.11 15.71
C THR A 148 5.06 -3.17 16.39
N SER A 149 5.60 -4.37 16.61
CA SER A 149 6.94 -4.55 17.17
C SER A 149 8.00 -4.20 16.13
N THR A 150 8.45 -2.96 16.18
CA THR A 150 9.79 -2.55 15.77
C THR A 150 10.84 -3.44 16.46
N ASN A 151 11.33 -4.45 15.74
CA ASN A 151 12.70 -4.94 15.89
C ASN A 151 13.28 -5.08 14.48
N LEU A 152 13.72 -3.95 13.94
CA LEU A 152 14.44 -3.85 12.67
C LEU A 152 15.93 -4.24 12.79
N ASN A 153 16.29 -5.07 13.77
CA ASN A 153 17.59 -5.74 13.87
C ASN A 153 17.37 -7.11 14.54
N ASN A 154 17.88 -8.18 13.91
CA ASN A 154 17.98 -9.57 14.40
C ASN A 154 17.03 -10.64 13.81
N GLU A 155 16.91 -10.70 12.48
CA GLU A 155 16.71 -12.01 11.79
C GLU A 155 17.83 -12.30 10.76
N GLN A 156 19.03 -11.80 11.04
CA GLN A 156 20.26 -12.23 10.38
C GLN A 156 21.24 -12.81 11.42
N THR A 157 20.83 -13.81 12.19
CA THR A 157 21.79 -14.72 12.83
C THR A 157 21.08 -15.99 13.27
N SER A 158 21.73 -17.13 12.99
CA SER A 158 21.42 -18.49 13.44
C SER A 158 20.44 -19.32 12.60
N LEU A 159 20.89 -19.69 11.41
CA LEU A 159 21.00 -21.12 11.06
C LEU A 159 22.33 -21.31 10.32
N ILE A 160 23.42 -21.08 11.05
CA ILE A 160 24.74 -21.59 10.66
C ILE A 160 24.67 -23.11 10.87
N SER A 161 24.86 -23.81 9.76
CA SER A 161 25.15 -25.23 9.65
C SER A 161 26.21 -25.68 10.67
N HIS A 162 25.86 -26.64 11.52
CA HIS A 162 26.83 -27.56 12.10
C HIS A 162 26.49 -28.99 11.68
N THR A 163 27.16 -29.42 10.62
CA THR A 163 27.57 -30.80 10.38
C THR A 163 28.78 -31.16 11.25
N MET A 164 28.85 -32.45 11.63
CA MET A 164 29.93 -33.20 12.31
C MET A 164 30.01 -32.99 13.84
N ASN A 165 30.01 -34.02 14.70
CA ASN A 165 30.40 -35.43 14.56
C ASN A 165 29.29 -36.42 14.96
#